data_AF-A0A6I2XMD6-F1
#
_entry.id   AF-A0A6I2XMD6-F1
#
_cell.length_a   1.000
_cell.length_b   1.000
_cell.length_c   1.000
_cell.angle_alpha   90.00
_cell.angle_beta   90.00
_cell.angle_gamma   90.00
#
_symmetry.space_group_name_H-M   'P 1'
#
loop_
_entity.id
_entity.type
_entity.pdbx_description
1 polymer ?
#
loop_
_entity_poly.entity_id
_entity_poly.type
_entity_poly.pdbx_seq_one_letter_code
_entity_poly.pdbx_strand_id
1 'polypeptide(L)'
;MSKRNKIYWSLGVTEKGTRALLTDENSKFKWLRSQRNRRVLVVLNILGIVLVSLGSYFPVLKTNLNLNTETEIVIFSVTAIFVIFLTLGAYSFLRIAVRGIADAPDELLDERQIQIRNTSYRYAYLAMGYIVLLLLLLMFFGPELQMFQPEGNDGSYLAIATMFAFAAAPSMILAWRERDI
;
A
#
# COMPACT_ATOMS: atom_id res chain seq x y z
N MET A 1 -9.06 37.03 10.92
CA MET A 1 -9.77 35.81 11.38
C MET A 1 -8.98 34.59 10.94
N SER A 2 -8.38 33.84 11.87
CA SER A 2 -7.71 32.57 11.55
C SER A 2 -8.77 31.57 11.07
N LYS A 3 -8.79 31.24 9.77
CA LYS A 3 -9.73 30.23 9.24
C LYS A 3 -9.54 28.93 10.01
N ARG A 4 -10.60 28.44 10.67
CA ARG A 4 -10.63 27.10 11.30
C ARG A 4 -10.22 26.07 10.25
N ASN A 5 -9.26 25.22 10.58
CA ASN A 5 -8.79 24.17 9.68
C ASN A 5 -9.89 23.13 9.51
N LYS A 6 -10.53 23.06 8.34
CA LYS A 6 -11.59 22.09 8.06
C LYS A 6 -10.99 20.68 7.99
N ILE A 7 -11.62 19.73 8.66
CA ILE A 7 -11.28 18.30 8.62
C ILE A 7 -12.28 17.65 7.66
N TYR A 8 -11.77 16.96 6.63
CA TYR A 8 -12.60 16.32 5.60
C TYR A 8 -12.87 14.86 5.90
N TRP A 9 -11.86 14.16 6.40
CA TRP A 9 -11.94 12.73 6.71
C TRP A 9 -11.60 12.51 8.17
N SER A 10 -12.27 11.57 8.82
CA SER A 10 -11.95 11.11 10.18
C SER A 10 -10.52 10.57 10.30
N LEU A 11 -9.91 10.19 9.18
CA LEU A 11 -8.51 9.79 9.02
C LEU A 11 -7.50 10.96 9.06
N GLY A 12 -7.92 12.16 9.46
CA GLY A 12 -7.02 13.29 9.73
C GLY A 12 -6.62 14.12 8.50
N VAL A 13 -7.35 14.01 7.39
CA VAL A 13 -7.12 14.87 6.22
C VAL A 13 -7.70 16.25 6.49
N THR A 14 -6.82 17.24 6.55
CA THR A 14 -7.18 18.63 6.85
C THR A 14 -6.92 19.53 5.66
N GLU A 15 -7.68 20.62 5.54
CA GLU A 15 -7.53 21.60 4.46
C GLU A 15 -6.09 22.10 4.34
N LYS A 16 -5.49 22.49 5.48
CA LYS A 16 -4.11 22.99 5.51
C LYS A 16 -3.11 21.93 5.04
N GLY A 17 -3.27 20.68 5.49
CA GLY A 17 -2.38 19.58 5.12
C GLY A 17 -2.46 19.23 3.63
N THR A 18 -3.67 19.12 3.08
CA THR A 18 -3.86 18.82 1.66
C THR A 18 -3.37 19.95 0.78
N ARG A 19 -3.69 21.22 1.11
CA ARG A 19 -3.18 22.37 0.37
C ARG A 19 -1.65 22.39 0.37
N ALA A 20 -1.02 22.17 1.52
CA ALA A 20 0.45 22.10 1.60
C ALA A 20 1.03 21.03 0.66
N LEU A 21 0.44 19.84 0.61
CA LEU A 21 0.91 18.78 -0.30
C LEU A 21 0.74 19.12 -1.79
N LEU A 22 -0.35 19.83 -2.14
CA LEU A 22 -0.65 20.23 -3.51
C LEU A 22 0.24 21.39 -4.00
N THR A 23 0.43 22.42 -3.17
CA THR A 23 1.11 23.68 -3.54
C THR A 23 2.60 23.72 -3.24
N ASP A 24 3.13 22.86 -2.37
CA ASP A 24 4.54 22.91 -1.99
C ASP A 24 5.44 22.39 -3.12
N GLU A 25 5.97 23.28 -3.96
CA GLU A 25 6.94 22.97 -5.02
C GLU A 25 8.37 22.75 -4.51
N ASN A 26 8.69 23.21 -3.29
CA ASN A 26 10.03 23.20 -2.72
C ASN A 26 10.16 22.23 -1.53
N SER A 27 9.42 21.13 -1.59
CA SER A 27 9.44 20.12 -0.54
C SER A 27 10.75 19.33 -0.57
N LYS A 28 11.23 18.90 0.60
CA LYS A 28 12.37 17.95 0.73
C LYS A 28 12.18 16.67 -0.09
N PHE A 29 10.94 16.37 -0.47
CA PHE A 29 10.53 15.18 -1.21
C PHE A 29 10.29 15.43 -2.71
N LYS A 30 10.72 16.57 -3.26
CA LYS A 30 10.58 16.86 -4.71
C LYS A 30 11.15 15.75 -5.59
N TRP A 31 12.25 15.12 -5.16
CA TRP A 31 12.86 13.99 -5.88
C TRP A 31 11.92 12.77 -6.01
N LEU A 32 11.01 12.54 -5.06
CA LEU A 32 10.03 11.46 -5.12
C LEU A 32 8.97 11.69 -6.21
N ARG A 33 8.77 12.94 -6.66
CA ARG A 33 7.76 13.29 -7.67
C ARG A 33 8.19 12.96 -9.10
N SER A 34 9.47 12.65 -9.34
CA SER A 34 9.93 12.19 -10.64
C SER A 34 9.22 10.88 -11.05
N GLN A 35 8.82 10.77 -12.32
CA GLN A 35 8.12 9.58 -12.84
C GLN A 35 8.88 8.29 -12.56
N ARG A 36 10.22 8.33 -12.71
CA ARG A 36 11.07 7.16 -12.48
C ARG A 36 11.02 6.70 -11.02
N ASN A 37 11.12 7.66 -10.10
CA ASN A 37 11.14 7.37 -8.66
C ASN A 37 9.75 6.93 -8.17
N ARG A 38 8.68 7.51 -8.70
CA ARG A 38 7.31 7.03 -8.48
C ARG A 38 7.13 5.58 -8.89
N ARG A 39 7.59 5.19 -10.08
CA ARG A 39 7.52 3.80 -10.55
C ARG A 39 8.35 2.85 -9.69
N VAL A 40 9.53 3.28 -9.25
CA VAL A 40 10.36 2.50 -8.31
C VAL A 40 9.61 2.31 -6.99
N LEU A 41 8.97 3.34 -6.44
CA LEU A 41 8.14 3.22 -5.23
C LEU A 41 6.97 2.25 -5.41
N VAL A 42 6.31 2.26 -6.57
CA VAL A 42 5.24 1.29 -6.88
C VAL A 42 5.80 -0.13 -6.87
N VAL A 43 6.92 -0.37 -7.54
CA VAL A 43 7.57 -1.69 -7.55
C VAL A 43 7.97 -2.11 -6.14
N LEU A 44 8.57 -1.23 -5.35
CA LEU A 44 8.93 -1.50 -3.95
C LEU A 44 7.71 -1.82 -3.09
N ASN A 45 6.59 -1.12 -3.29
CA ASN A 45 5.37 -1.38 -2.55
C ASN A 45 4.74 -2.73 -2.94
N ILE A 46 4.71 -3.06 -4.23
CA ILE A 46 4.27 -4.38 -4.72
C ILE A 46 5.16 -5.49 -4.15
N LEU A 47 6.48 -5.31 -4.19
CA LEU A 47 7.43 -6.27 -3.59
C LEU A 47 7.18 -6.43 -2.09
N GLY A 48 6.93 -5.33 -1.37
CA GLY A 48 6.56 -5.37 0.05
C GLY A 48 5.29 -6.19 0.29
N ILE A 49 4.22 -5.94 -0.48
CA ILE A 49 2.96 -6.68 -0.40
C ILE A 49 3.18 -8.18 -0.68
N VAL A 50 3.98 -8.52 -1.69
CA VAL A 50 4.31 -9.92 -2.01
C VAL A 50 5.10 -10.56 -0.86
N LEU A 51 6.09 -9.87 -0.30
CA LEU A 51 6.85 -10.36 0.86
C LEU A 51 5.97 -10.57 2.08
N VAL A 52 5.03 -9.66 2.35
CA VAL A 52 4.02 -9.85 3.42
C VAL A 52 3.21 -11.11 3.14
N SER A 53 2.72 -11.31 1.91
CA SER A 53 1.94 -12.51 1.56
C SER A 53 2.75 -13.81 1.68
N LEU A 54 4.05 -13.78 1.38
CA LEU A 54 4.94 -14.93 1.56
C LEU A 54 5.16 -15.31 3.03
N GLY A 55 4.84 -14.40 3.96
CA GLY A 55 4.76 -14.72 5.39
C GLY A 55 3.82 -15.89 5.69
N SER A 56 2.80 -16.12 4.85
CA SER A 56 1.90 -17.28 4.96
C SER A 56 2.61 -18.63 4.90
N TYR A 57 3.75 -18.73 4.23
CA TYR A 57 4.53 -19.97 4.09
C TYR A 57 5.58 -20.15 5.19
N PHE A 58 5.71 -19.19 6.11
CA PHE A 58 6.73 -19.23 7.15
C PHE A 58 6.66 -20.48 8.04
N PRO A 59 5.48 -20.95 8.51
CA PRO A 59 5.43 -22.13 9.37
C PRO A 59 5.91 -23.40 8.64
N VAL A 60 5.66 -23.49 7.32
CA VAL A 60 6.20 -24.59 6.50
C VAL A 60 7.71 -24.47 6.35
N LEU A 61 8.24 -23.28 6.09
CA LEU A 61 9.69 -23.05 6.02
C LEU A 61 10.40 -23.39 7.33
N LYS A 62 9.79 -23.04 8.47
CA LYS A 62 10.26 -23.43 9.81
C LYS A 62 10.43 -24.94 9.92
N THR A 63 9.38 -25.71 9.61
CA THR A 63 9.43 -27.18 9.72
C THR A 63 10.51 -27.81 8.83
N ASN A 64 10.76 -27.25 7.65
CA ASN A 64 11.78 -27.77 6.74
C ASN A 64 13.22 -27.40 7.13
N LEU A 65 13.42 -26.27 7.81
CA LEU A 65 14.75 -25.74 8.16
C LEU A 65 15.26 -26.18 9.54
N ASN A 66 14.47 -26.94 10.32
CA ASN A 66 14.83 -27.43 11.67
C ASN A 66 15.42 -26.34 12.59
N LEU A 67 14.84 -25.15 12.59
CA LEU A 67 15.32 -24.02 13.39
C LEU A 67 15.02 -24.23 14.88
N ASN A 68 15.96 -23.84 15.75
CA ASN A 68 15.73 -23.80 17.20
C ASN A 68 14.66 -22.74 17.55
N THR A 69 13.77 -23.09 18.47
CA THR A 69 12.58 -22.30 18.84
C THR A 69 12.89 -20.85 19.24
N GLU A 70 13.99 -20.60 19.95
CA GLU A 70 14.34 -19.25 20.42
C GLU A 70 14.88 -18.35 19.30
N THR A 71 15.75 -18.88 18.43
CA THR A 71 16.33 -18.13 17.32
C THR A 71 15.29 -17.84 16.23
N GLU A 72 14.34 -18.76 16.03
CA GLU A 72 13.22 -18.62 15.10
C GLU A 72 12.34 -17.42 15.44
N ILE A 73 11.88 -17.33 16.69
CA ILE A 73 10.97 -16.27 17.15
C ILE A 73 11.62 -14.90 16.93
N VAL A 74 12.91 -14.77 17.23
CA VAL A 74 13.65 -13.53 17.04
C VAL A 74 13.79 -13.17 15.56
N ILE A 75 14.25 -14.09 14.71
CA ILE A 75 14.43 -13.82 13.27
C ILE A 75 13.10 -13.48 12.60
N PHE A 76 12.04 -14.24 12.91
CA PHE A 76 10.73 -14.05 12.32
C PHE A 76 10.11 -12.72 12.74
N SER A 77 10.06 -12.43 14.04
CA SER A 77 9.47 -11.20 14.54
C SER A 77 10.21 -9.98 13.98
N VAL A 78 11.55 -9.98 13.98
CA VAL A 78 12.35 -8.89 13.43
C VAL A 78 12.10 -8.72 11.93
N THR A 79 12.07 -9.81 11.17
CA THR A 79 11.89 -9.76 9.72
C THR A 79 10.46 -9.36 9.34
N ALA A 80 9.45 -9.92 10.00
CA ALA A 80 8.04 -9.57 9.77
C ALA A 80 7.78 -8.11 10.11
N ILE A 81 8.25 -7.63 11.26
CA ILE A 81 8.15 -6.23 11.66
C ILE A 81 8.85 -5.33 10.63
N PHE A 82 10.07 -5.68 10.23
CA PHE A 82 10.83 -4.91 9.25
C PHE A 82 10.11 -4.81 7.89
N VAL A 83 9.59 -5.92 7.38
CA VAL A 83 8.87 -5.97 6.10
C VAL A 83 7.56 -5.18 6.16
N ILE A 84 6.81 -5.27 7.27
CA ILE A 84 5.58 -4.49 7.48
C ILE A 84 5.91 -2.99 7.51
N PHE A 85 6.93 -2.59 8.28
CA PHE A 85 7.36 -1.19 8.33
C PHE A 85 7.85 -0.68 6.98
N LEU A 86 8.58 -1.49 6.22
CA LEU A 86 9.03 -1.14 4.88
C LEU A 86 7.85 -0.94 3.93
N THR A 87 6.85 -1.82 4.00
CA THR A 87 5.63 -1.74 3.18
C THR A 87 4.80 -0.50 3.52
N LEU A 88 4.62 -0.22 4.82
CA LEU A 88 3.95 0.99 5.32
C LEU A 88 4.70 2.28 4.95
N GLY A 89 6.04 2.26 5.05
CA GLY A 89 6.90 3.36 4.65
C GLY A 89 6.78 3.62 3.16
N ALA A 90 6.88 2.58 2.32
CA ALA A 90 6.71 2.67 0.88
C ALA A 90 5.33 3.24 0.50
N TYR A 91 4.26 2.78 1.16
CA TYR A 91 2.90 3.30 0.98
C TYR A 91 2.80 4.79 1.35
N SER A 92 3.40 5.18 2.48
CA SER A 92 3.39 6.59 2.93
C SER A 92 4.17 7.49 1.97
N PHE A 93 5.34 7.06 1.51
CA PHE A 93 6.12 7.80 0.51
C PHE A 93 5.41 7.87 -0.83
N LEU A 94 4.69 6.82 -1.23
CA LEU A 94 3.88 6.81 -2.44
C LEU A 94 2.77 7.88 -2.37
N ARG A 95 2.08 8.02 -1.23
CA ARG A 95 1.07 9.08 -1.02
C ARG A 95 1.66 10.48 -1.13
N ILE A 96 2.86 10.70 -0.58
CA ILE A 96 3.59 11.97 -0.71
C ILE A 96 3.98 12.22 -2.18
N ALA A 97 4.45 11.18 -2.87
CA ALA A 97 4.90 11.27 -4.26
C ALA A 97 3.77 11.66 -5.23
N VAL A 98 2.53 11.26 -4.92
CA VAL A 98 1.32 11.63 -5.68
C VAL A 98 0.60 12.87 -5.14
N ARG A 99 1.24 13.65 -4.27
CA ARG A 99 0.70 14.87 -3.62
C ARG A 99 -0.60 14.62 -2.84
N GLY A 100 -0.88 13.38 -2.44
CA GLY A 100 -2.12 13.02 -1.77
C GLY A 100 -3.39 13.24 -2.62
N ILE A 101 -3.28 13.36 -3.95
CA ILE A 101 -4.44 13.61 -4.83
C ILE A 101 -5.51 12.54 -4.70
N ALA A 102 -5.11 11.29 -4.44
CA ALA A 102 -6.07 10.21 -4.17
C ALA A 102 -7.03 10.60 -3.03
N ASP A 103 -6.51 11.12 -1.92
CA ASP A 103 -7.28 11.37 -0.70
C ASP A 103 -7.79 12.82 -0.56
N ALA A 104 -7.46 13.68 -1.52
CA ALA A 104 -7.84 15.07 -1.50
C ALA A 104 -9.34 15.25 -1.84
N PRO A 105 -10.08 16.09 -1.11
CA PRO A 105 -11.48 16.39 -1.38
C PRO A 105 -11.64 17.26 -2.64
N ASP A 106 -12.78 17.13 -3.31
CA ASP A 106 -13.06 17.78 -4.61
C ASP A 106 -12.95 19.30 -4.54
N GLU A 107 -13.31 19.91 -3.41
CA GLU A 107 -13.23 21.37 -3.24
C GLU A 107 -11.79 21.94 -3.21
N LEU A 108 -10.78 21.09 -3.06
CA LEU A 108 -9.37 21.47 -3.06
C LEU A 108 -8.64 21.07 -4.34
N LEU A 109 -9.32 20.39 -5.26
CA LEU A 109 -8.75 19.88 -6.49
C LEU A 109 -9.26 20.68 -7.69
N ASP A 110 -8.37 20.90 -8.66
CA ASP A 110 -8.77 21.46 -9.95
C ASP A 110 -9.52 20.40 -10.78
N GLU A 111 -10.29 20.82 -11.78
CA GLU A 111 -11.07 19.91 -12.64
C GLU A 111 -10.22 18.79 -13.27
N ARG A 112 -9.01 19.14 -13.73
CA ARG A 112 -8.05 18.17 -14.27
C ARG A 112 -7.66 17.13 -13.23
N GLN A 113 -7.39 17.56 -11.99
CA GLN A 113 -6.98 16.66 -10.91
C GLN A 113 -8.13 15.72 -10.51
N ILE A 114 -9.36 16.21 -10.49
CA ILE A 114 -10.57 15.40 -10.26
C ILE A 114 -10.71 14.31 -11.34
N GLN A 115 -10.56 14.68 -12.62
CA GLN A 115 -10.62 13.71 -13.72
C GLN A 115 -9.54 12.64 -13.63
N ILE A 116 -8.29 13.03 -13.34
CA ILE A 116 -7.17 12.12 -13.16
C ILE A 116 -7.43 11.15 -11.99
N ARG A 117 -7.89 11.68 -10.85
CA ARG A 117 -8.21 10.89 -9.66
C ARG A 117 -9.32 9.89 -9.94
N ASN A 118 -10.45 10.34 -10.50
CA ASN A 118 -11.60 9.49 -10.80
C ASN A 118 -11.26 8.40 -11.82
N THR A 119 -10.47 8.73 -12.84
CA THR A 119 -9.98 7.75 -13.80
C THR A 119 -9.07 6.74 -13.10
N SER A 120 -8.18 7.17 -12.22
CA SER A 120 -7.31 6.28 -11.45
C SER A 120 -8.10 5.37 -10.51
N TYR A 121 -9.15 5.87 -9.87
CA TYR A 121 -10.07 5.05 -9.08
C TYR A 121 -10.74 3.96 -9.90
N ARG A 122 -11.22 4.27 -11.11
CA ARG A 122 -11.80 3.26 -12.00
C ARG A 122 -10.83 2.10 -12.26
N TYR A 123 -9.57 2.40 -12.61
CA TYR A 123 -8.57 1.35 -12.81
C TYR A 123 -8.20 0.64 -11.51
N ALA A 124 -8.22 1.32 -10.36
CA ALA A 124 -7.98 0.70 -9.06
C ALA A 124 -9.05 -0.34 -8.74
N TYR A 125 -10.33 -0.01 -8.93
CA TYR A 125 -11.42 -0.97 -8.75
C TYR A 125 -11.33 -2.16 -9.71
N LEU A 126 -10.94 -1.91 -10.97
CA LEU A 126 -10.71 -3.01 -11.93
C LEU A 126 -9.56 -3.92 -11.47
N ALA A 127 -8.42 -3.34 -11.07
CA ALA A 127 -7.27 -4.08 -10.56
C ALA A 127 -7.62 -4.88 -9.29
N MET A 128 -8.37 -4.28 -8.36
CA MET A 128 -8.89 -4.97 -7.18
C MET A 128 -9.79 -6.14 -7.56
N GLY A 129 -10.68 -5.96 -8.55
CA GLY A 129 -11.51 -7.05 -9.07
C GLY A 129 -10.70 -8.22 -9.61
N TYR A 130 -9.63 -7.95 -10.37
CA TYR A 130 -8.71 -8.99 -10.83
C TYR A 130 -7.95 -9.67 -9.69
N ILE A 131 -7.55 -8.92 -8.66
CA ILE A 131 -6.93 -9.50 -7.46
C ILE A 131 -7.90 -10.45 -6.74
N VAL A 132 -9.17 -10.05 -6.54
CA VAL A 132 -10.19 -10.93 -5.95
C VAL A 132 -10.40 -12.17 -6.79
N LEU A 133 -10.51 -12.03 -8.12
CA LEU A 133 -10.67 -13.17 -9.02
C LEU A 133 -9.48 -14.13 -8.91
N LEU A 134 -8.26 -13.62 -8.85
CA LEU A 134 -7.06 -14.42 -8.65
C LEU A 134 -7.06 -15.14 -7.29
N LEU A 135 -7.46 -14.46 -6.22
CA LEU A 135 -7.61 -15.07 -4.89
C LEU A 135 -8.69 -16.16 -4.88
N LEU A 136 -9.80 -15.96 -5.58
CA LEU A 136 -10.84 -16.99 -5.75
C LEU A 136 -10.32 -18.20 -6.52
N LEU A 137 -9.55 -18.00 -7.59
CA LEU A 137 -8.89 -19.11 -8.29
C LEU A 137 -7.91 -19.85 -7.37
N LEU A 138 -7.14 -19.13 -6.56
CA LEU A 138 -6.27 -19.74 -5.55
C LEU A 138 -7.04 -20.51 -4.48
N MET A 139 -8.30 -20.20 -4.21
CA MET A 139 -9.13 -21.00 -3.30
C MET A 139 -9.45 -22.39 -3.89
N PHE A 140 -9.53 -22.52 -5.22
CA PHE A 140 -9.80 -23.81 -5.88
C PHE A 140 -8.53 -24.62 -6.18
N PHE A 141 -7.43 -23.95 -6.51
CA PHE A 141 -6.19 -24.59 -6.99
C PHE A 141 -5.00 -24.45 -6.02
N GLY A 142 -5.10 -23.56 -5.05
CA GLY A 142 -4.05 -23.26 -4.09
C GLY A 142 -4.09 -24.18 -2.87
N PRO A 143 -3.08 -24.06 -2.00
CA PRO A 143 -3.04 -24.82 -0.75
C PRO A 143 -4.18 -24.39 0.17
N GLU A 144 -4.66 -25.31 1.00
CA GLU A 144 -5.60 -24.95 2.06
C GLU A 144 -4.93 -23.96 3.03
N LEU A 145 -5.61 -22.83 3.23
CA LEU A 145 -5.18 -21.76 4.13
C LEU A 145 -6.15 -21.72 5.30
N GLN A 146 -5.60 -21.80 6.50
CA GLN A 146 -6.36 -21.56 7.74
C GLN A 146 -5.87 -20.25 8.36
N MET A 147 -6.78 -19.51 8.98
CA MET A 147 -6.46 -18.20 9.55
C MET A 147 -5.91 -18.36 10.96
N PHE A 148 -4.78 -17.70 11.26
CA PHE A 148 -4.20 -17.59 12.60
C PHE A 148 -3.78 -18.93 13.22
N GLN A 149 -3.32 -19.87 12.40
CA GLN A 149 -2.82 -21.16 12.89
C GLN A 149 -1.32 -21.09 13.24
N PRO A 150 -0.89 -21.77 14.34
CA PRO A 150 0.52 -21.86 14.71
C PRO A 150 1.31 -22.82 13.82
N GLU A 151 0.64 -23.76 13.13
CA GLU A 151 1.23 -24.76 12.26
C GLU A 151 0.47 -24.84 10.92
N GLY A 152 1.17 -25.15 9.82
CA GLY A 152 0.61 -25.14 8.47
C GLY A 152 0.65 -23.78 7.77
N ASN A 153 0.00 -23.64 6.61
CA ASN A 153 -0.01 -22.36 5.90
C ASN A 153 -1.02 -21.39 6.53
N ASP A 154 -0.53 -20.27 7.05
CA ASP A 154 -1.36 -19.25 7.69
C ASP A 154 -1.90 -18.24 6.66
N GLY A 155 -3.21 -18.24 6.43
CA GLY A 155 -3.88 -17.31 5.52
C GLY A 155 -3.92 -15.85 6.01
N SER A 156 -3.58 -15.58 7.28
CA SER A 156 -3.68 -14.24 7.86
C SER A 156 -2.79 -13.22 7.14
N TYR A 157 -1.56 -13.60 6.79
CA TYR A 157 -0.60 -12.76 6.06
C TYR A 157 -1.07 -12.42 4.64
N LEU A 158 -1.69 -13.37 3.95
CA LEU A 158 -2.30 -13.14 2.64
C LEU A 158 -3.46 -12.14 2.75
N ALA A 159 -4.29 -12.25 3.79
CA ALA A 159 -5.38 -11.30 4.02
C ALA A 159 -4.85 -9.88 4.32
N ILE A 160 -3.83 -9.76 5.18
CA ILE A 160 -3.16 -8.49 5.48
C ILE A 160 -2.54 -7.87 4.21
N ALA A 161 -1.84 -8.68 3.40
CA ALA A 161 -1.28 -8.25 2.13
C ALA A 161 -2.36 -7.74 1.16
N THR A 162 -3.51 -8.43 1.11
CA THR A 162 -4.65 -8.02 0.28
C THR A 162 -5.21 -6.67 0.73
N MET A 163 -5.36 -6.45 2.03
CA MET A 163 -5.77 -5.15 2.57
C MET A 163 -4.78 -4.04 2.20
N PHE A 164 -3.48 -4.29 2.30
CA PHE A 164 -2.45 -3.34 1.87
C PHE A 164 -2.52 -3.05 0.36
N ALA A 165 -2.71 -4.08 -0.46
CA ALA A 165 -2.88 -3.90 -1.90
C ALA A 165 -4.07 -3.00 -2.23
N PHE A 166 -5.19 -3.17 -1.52
CA PHE A 166 -6.40 -2.39 -1.74
C PHE A 166 -6.23 -0.94 -1.28
N ALA A 167 -5.61 -0.72 -0.13
CA ALA A 167 -5.31 0.62 0.36
C ALA A 167 -4.35 1.38 -0.58
N ALA A 168 -3.34 0.68 -1.12
CA ALA A 168 -2.31 1.29 -1.96
C ALA A 168 -2.73 1.45 -3.44
N ALA A 169 -3.68 0.66 -3.95
CA ALA A 169 -3.98 0.57 -5.38
C ALA A 169 -4.29 1.92 -6.07
N PRO A 170 -5.13 2.83 -5.52
CA PRO A 170 -5.38 4.12 -6.15
C PRO A 170 -4.11 4.97 -6.30
N SER A 171 -3.27 4.98 -5.26
CA SER A 171 -2.00 5.71 -5.25
C SER A 171 -0.97 5.06 -6.19
N MET A 172 -0.93 3.74 -6.27
CA MET A 172 -0.01 3.01 -7.16
C MET A 172 -0.32 3.28 -8.63
N ILE A 173 -1.60 3.24 -9.00
CA ILE A 173 -2.03 3.47 -10.39
C ILE A 173 -1.77 4.90 -10.82
N LEU A 174 -2.09 5.86 -9.95
CA LEU A 174 -1.87 7.27 -10.21
C LEU A 174 -0.36 7.58 -10.32
N ALA A 175 0.47 6.98 -9.46
CA ALA A 175 1.93 7.11 -9.54
C ALA A 175 2.53 6.47 -10.81
N TRP A 176 1.95 5.38 -11.31
CA TRP A 176 2.46 4.64 -12.46
C TRP A 176 2.10 5.29 -13.81
N ARG A 177 0.86 5.76 -13.94
CA ARG A 177 0.26 6.21 -15.20
C ARG A 177 0.56 7.68 -15.51
N GLU A 178 0.35 8.56 -14.54
CA GLU A 178 0.35 10.00 -14.80
C GLU A 178 1.77 10.54 -14.86
N ARG A 179 2.14 11.21 -15.95
CA ARG A 179 3.49 11.79 -16.11
C ARG A 179 3.65 13.06 -15.28
N ASP A 180 2.63 13.92 -15.28
CA ASP A 180 2.67 15.23 -14.63
C ASP A 180 1.53 15.35 -13.62
N ILE A 181 1.92 15.41 -12.34
CA ILE A 181 1.07 15.57 -11.16
C ILE A 181 1.55 16.76 -10.35
#